data_AF-A0A1G5SJH0-F1
#
_entry.id   AF-A0A1G5SJH0-F1
#
_cell.length_a   1.000
_cell.length_b   1.000
_cell.length_c   1.000
_cell.angle_alpha   90.00
_cell.angle_beta   90.00
_cell.angle_gamma   90.00
#
_symmetry.space_group_name_H-M   'P 1'
#
loop_
_entity.id
_entity.type
_entity.pdbx_description
1 polymer ?
#
loop_
_entity_poly.entity_id
_entity_poly.type
_entity_poly.pdbx_seq_one_letter_code
_entity_poly.pdbx_strand_id
1 'polypeptide(L)' 'MFVVDNGSHDESLVYLEIFLCDERVHIIRNGNNLGFAAACNICARTSAANTLLLFNPDSVLYIVMRKLRLCYK' A
#
# COMPACT_ATOMS: atom_id res chain seq x y z
N MET A 1 -6.95 1.40 -0.19
CA MET A 1 -5.62 0.79 -0.06
C MET A 1 -5.01 0.73 -1.44
N PHE A 2 -3.78 1.20 -1.60
CA PHE A 2 -3.08 1.11 -2.86
C PHE A 2 -2.01 0.03 -2.77
N VAL A 3 -1.95 -0.85 -3.78
CA VAL A 3 -0.87 -1.81 -3.96
C VAL A 3 -0.16 -1.43 -5.26
N VAL A 4 1.12 -1.08 -5.17
CA VAL A 4 1.93 -0.72 -6.34
C VAL A 4 2.83 -1.91 -6.66
N ASP A 5 2.48 -2.65 -7.71
CA ASP A 5 3.39 -3.59 -8.33
C ASP A 5 4.45 -2.80 -9.10
N ASN A 6 5.70 -2.89 -8.63
CA ASN A 6 6.83 -2.13 -9.13
C ASN A 6 7.73 -3.01 -10.00
N GLY A 7 7.14 -3.77 -10.92
CA GLY A 7 7.87 -4.63 -11.84
C GLY A 7 8.22 -6.00 -11.26
N SER A 8 7.26 -6.63 -10.56
CA SER A 8 7.41 -8.02 -10.16
C SER A 8 7.49 -8.96 -11.38
N HIS A 9 8.32 -9.99 -11.26
CA HIS A 9 8.49 -11.06 -12.25
C HIS A 9 8.20 -12.45 -11.67
N ASP A 10 7.74 -12.48 -10.43
CA ASP A 10 7.34 -13.69 -9.71
C ASP A 10 5.81 -13.82 -9.69
N GLU A 11 5.32 -14.87 -9.04
CA GLU A 11 3.88 -15.14 -8.90
C GLU A 11 3.19 -14.22 -7.88
N SER A 12 3.85 -13.15 -7.40
CA SER A 12 3.27 -12.24 -6.40
C SER A 12 1.95 -11.61 -6.85
N LEU A 13 1.80 -11.38 -8.16
CA LEU A 13 0.58 -10.82 -8.75
C LEU A 13 -0.62 -11.76 -8.67
N VAL A 14 -0.42 -13.08 -8.66
CA VAL A 14 -1.50 -14.07 -8.55
C VAL A 14 -2.24 -13.90 -7.22
N TYR A 15 -1.51 -13.60 -6.14
CA TYR A 15 -2.10 -13.34 -4.82
C TYR A 15 -2.93 -12.05 -4.78
N LEU A 16 -2.74 -11.14 -5.73
CA LEU A 16 -3.53 -9.90 -5.80
C LEU A 16 -4.87 -10.10 -6.48
N GLU A 17 -5.04 -11.15 -7.28
CA GLU A 17 -6.28 -11.39 -8.03
C GLU A 17 -7.51 -11.54 -7.12
N ILE A 18 -7.33 -12.14 -5.94
CA ILE A 18 -8.41 -12.33 -4.96
C ILE A 18 -8.96 -11.00 -4.43
N PHE A 19 -8.21 -9.90 -4.56
CA PHE A 19 -8.60 -8.57 -4.10
C PHE A 19 -9.16 -7.69 -5.23
N LEU A 20 -9.19 -8.16 -6.48
CA LEU A 20 -9.70 -7.38 -7.61
C LEU A 20 -11.19 -7.01 -7.47
N CYS A 21 -11.95 -7.81 -6.73
CA CYS A 21 -13.37 -7.54 -6.46
C CYS A 21 -13.59 -6.61 -5.25
N ASP A 22 -12.55 -6.28 -4.47
CA ASP A 22 -12.67 -5.36 -3.34
C ASP A 22 -12.41 -3.92 -3.81
N GLU A 23 -13.46 -3.13 -3.91
CA GLU A 23 -13.41 -1.73 -4.38
C GLU A 23 -12.47 -0.84 -3.55
N ARG A 24 -12.13 -1.25 -2.32
CA ARG A 24 -11.20 -0.52 -1.45
C ARG A 24 -9.74 -0.77 -1.84
N VAL A 25 -9.44 -1.74 -2.69
CA VAL A 25 -8.10 -2.10 -3.14
C VAL A 25 -7.88 -1.60 -4.55
N HIS A 26 -6.88 -0.73 -4.73
CA HIS A 26 -6.48 -0.20 -6.02
C HIS A 26 -5.09 -0.71 -6.35
N ILE A 27 -4.98 -1.45 -7.45
CA ILE A 27 -3.70 -2.01 -7.90
C ILE A 27 -3.15 -1.13 -9.03
N ILE A 28 -1.92 -0.66 -8.85
CA ILE A 28 -1.16 0.09 -9.86
C ILE A 28 -0.01 -0.80 -10.31
N ARG A 29 0.12 -1.04 -11.62
CA ARG A 29 1.20 -1.82 -12.21
C ARG A 29 2.13 -0.89 -12.99
N ASN A 30 3.37 -0.73 -12.52
CA ASN A 30 4.36 0.10 -13.21
C ASN A 30 4.97 -0.59 -14.44
N GLY A 31 4.91 -1.92 -14.50
CA GLY A 31 5.50 -2.74 -15.58
C GLY A 31 7.03 -2.83 -15.54
N ASN A 32 7.71 -1.96 -14.77
CA ASN A 32 9.15 -1.99 -14.52
C ASN A 32 9.44 -1.49 -13.09
N ASN A 33 10.62 -1.82 -12.58
CA ASN A 33 11.07 -1.29 -11.29
C ASN A 33 11.55 0.15 -11.42
N LEU A 34 10.74 1.09 -10.93
CA LEU A 34 11.04 2.52 -10.93
C LEU A 34 11.80 2.99 -9.68
N GLY A 35 12.14 2.07 -8.78
CA GLY A 35 12.64 2.35 -7.44
C GLY A 35 11.53 2.68 -6.43
N PHE A 36 11.82 2.45 -5.15
CA PHE A 36 10.85 2.54 -4.05
C PHE A 36 10.16 3.91 -3.95
N ALA A 37 10.94 4.99 -3.91
CA ALA A 37 10.40 6.35 -3.75
C ALA A 37 9.49 6.75 -4.92
N ALA A 38 9.83 6.37 -6.15
CA ALA A 38 9.01 6.67 -7.31
C ALA A 38 7.66 5.94 -7.24
N ALA A 39 7.66 4.66 -6.87
CA ALA A 39 6.46 3.86 -6.68
C ALA A 39 5.54 4.45 -5.59
N CYS A 40 6.10 4.82 -4.43
CA CYS A 40 5.33 5.48 -3.36
C CYS A 40 4.72 6.82 -3.82
N ASN A 41 5.49 7.62 -4.55
CA ASN A 41 5.05 8.94 -5.02
C ASN A 41 3.93 8.87 -6.05
N ILE A 42 3.88 7.83 -6.89
CA ILE A 42 2.76 7.60 -7.83
C ILE A 42 1.45 7.44 -7.04
N CYS A 43 1.45 6.57 -6.02
CA CYS A 43 0.29 6.39 -5.15
C CYS A 43 -0.06 7.66 -4.38
N ALA A 44 0.93 8.35 -3.80
CA ALA A 44 0.72 9.53 -2.98
C ALA A 44 -0.01 10.64 -3.75
N ARG A 45 0.31 10.84 -5.04
CA ARG A 45 -0.35 11.83 -5.90
C ARG A 45 -1.81 11.49 -6.23
N THR A 46 -2.16 10.21 -6.24
CA THR A 46 -3.52 9.74 -6.54
C THR A 46 -4.41 9.74 -5.31
N SER A 47 -3.82 9.75 -4.11
CA SER A 47 -4.56 9.69 -2.86
C SER A 47 -5.11 11.06 -2.44
N ALA A 48 -6.36 11.09 -1.99
CA ALA A 48 -6.95 12.24 -1.32
C ALA A 48 -6.81 12.18 0.22
N ALA A 49 -6.11 11.18 0.76
CA ALA A 49 -5.99 10.99 2.20
C ALA A 49 -5.06 12.02 2.84
N ASN A 50 -5.44 12.50 4.03
CA ASN A 50 -4.65 13.48 4.79
C ASN A 50 -3.38 12.89 5.42
N THR A 51 -3.31 11.56 5.53
CA THR A 51 -2.17 10.82 6.08
C THR A 51 -1.95 9.58 5.23
N LEU A 52 -0.68 9.30 4.91
CA LEU A 52 -0.27 8.10 4.20
C LEU A 52 0.56 7.21 5.11
N LEU A 53 0.26 5.92 5.09
CA LEU A 53 1.02 4.88 5.76
C LEU A 53 1.59 3.95 4.67
N LEU A 54 2.91 3.82 4.65
CA LEU A 54 3.64 3.04 3.64
C LEU A 54 4.12 1.74 4.27
N PHE A 55 3.85 0.61 3.60
CA PHE A 55 4.36 -0.70 3.99
C PHE A 55 4.98 -1.42 2.80
N ASN A 56 6.03 -2.17 3.08
CA ASN A 56 6.55 -3.14 2.14
C ASN A 56 5.67 -4.40 2.13
N PRO A 57 5.62 -5.17 1.03
CA PRO A 57 4.77 -6.36 0.92
C PRO A 57 5.15 -7.50 1.88
N ASP A 58 6.35 -7.49 2.44
CA ASP A 58 6.86 -8.42 3.45
C ASP A 58 6.57 -7.97 4.90
N SER A 59 5.83 -6.87 5.07
CA SER A 59 5.45 -6.34 6.38
C SER A 59 4.06 -6.82 6.81
N VAL A 60 3.89 -7.08 8.11
CA VAL A 60 2.59 -7.41 8.71
C VAL A 60 2.17 -6.28 9.65
N LEU A 61 0.98 -5.73 9.44
CA LEU A 61 0.39 -4.73 10.33
C LEU A 61 -0.37 -5.41 11.48
N TYR A 62 0.07 -5.19 12.71
CA TYR A 62 -0.64 -5.67 13.89
C TYR A 62 -1.39 -4.52 14.57
N ILE A 63 -2.72 -4.66 14.72
CA ILE A 63 -3.53 -3.69 15.45
C ILE A 63 -3.52 -4.08 16.93
N VAL A 64 -2.68 -3.41 17.72
CA VAL A 64 -2.74 -3.51 19.18
C VAL A 64 -3.83 -2.56 19.67
N MET A 65 -4.90 -3.08 20.27
CA MET A 65 -5.89 -2.25 20.96
C MET A 65 -5.28 -1.61 22.21
N ARG A 66 -4.64 -0.44 22.07
CA ARG A 66 -4.35 0.46 23.20
C ARG A 66 -5.29 1.65 23.12
N LYS A 67 -6.04 1.91 24.20
CA LYS A 67 -6.78 3.17 24.40
C LYS A 67 -5.83 4.34 24.13
N LEU A 68 -6.07 5.07 23.04
CA LEU A 68 -5.44 6.35 22.76
C LEU A 68 -5.88 7.34 23.85
N ARG A 69 -5.10 7.48 24.93
CA ARG A 69 -5.19 8.63 25.83
C ARG A 69 -4.36 9.74 25.21
N LEU A 70 -5.04 10.67 24.54
CA LEU A 70 -4.50 11.98 24.21
C LEU A 70 -4.41 12.78 25.52
N CYS A 71 -3.21 12.84 26.12
CA CYS A 71 -2.87 13.91 27.05
C CYS A 71 -2.19 15.02 26.24
N TYR A 72 -2.94 16.08 25.93
CA TYR A 72 -2.33 17.37 25.60
C TYR A 72 -1.81 18.00 26.90
N LYS A 73 -0.56 18.45 26.89
CA LYS A 73 0.01 19.34 27.91
C LYS A 73 -0.46 20.76 27.65
#